data_AF-A0A5Q4FWY9-F1
#
_entry.id   AF-A0A5Q4FWY9-F1
#
_cell.length_a   1.000
_cell.length_b   1.000
_cell.length_c   1.000
_cell.angle_alpha   90.00
_cell.angle_beta   90.00
_cell.angle_gamma   90.00
#
_symmetry.space_group_name_H-M   'P 1'
#
loop_
_entity.id
_entity.type
_entity.pdbx_description
1 polymer ?
#
loop_
_entity_poly.entity_id
_entity_poly.type
_entity_poly.pdbx_seq_one_letter_code
_entity_poly.pdbx_strand_id
1 'polypeptide(L)'
;MDATGTLRGLDQNRPNQDRLHQDRHNQGGAMSDLSGDPGDAVHLKVTLPAASERPADAPVPEDVADDLDARKSTILRAIVTEYVANGEPVGSKRVVDVAGLDVSAATVRNEMAALEELGYIAQPHTSAGRVPTDRGYRRFVDELRANPTVDDPRRQLVEELLGSSRDVEDLVARASTVLSQLTRLVSLVIAPAAEASRLRLVELVSLSPGSGLLLLVADTGRVEKRSVDLPAAISESDLDRVRTVLAEHVRGRKLGDVHDALQRIADDAPADLRDALTAVADATSTRLAEDTVHHVFVGGQASLAGDDTFEREHLSRVLQVLEERDTLAKLLSDATADESTTVRIGEENQVEDLRSASLVAQRYELITAGSLGVLGPTRMDYASVLATVRAVADQLQETLTDLSV
;
A
#
# COMPACT_ATOMS: atom_id res chain seq x y z
N MET A 1 -47.61 -56.21 2.06
CA MET A 1 -46.60 -57.19 1.58
C MET A 1 -45.28 -56.72 2.15
N ASP A 2 -44.94 -57.35 3.27
CA ASP A 2 -43.82 -57.09 4.15
C ASP A 2 -42.51 -57.74 3.69
N ALA A 3 -41.41 -57.20 4.23
CA ALA A 3 -40.16 -57.86 4.64
C ALA A 3 -39.31 -58.53 3.53
N THR A 4 -37.97 -58.50 3.56
CA THR A 4 -37.10 -58.78 4.71
C THR A 4 -35.63 -58.44 4.42
N GLY A 5 -34.96 -57.79 5.38
CA GLY A 5 -33.61 -58.08 5.86
C GLY A 5 -32.37 -57.62 5.06
N THR A 6 -31.20 -57.39 5.64
CA THR A 6 -30.70 -57.40 7.02
C THR A 6 -29.26 -56.88 6.93
N LEU A 7 -28.87 -55.81 7.64
CA LEU A 7 -27.45 -55.62 8.04
C LEU A 7 -27.39 -54.98 9.44
N ARG A 8 -27.01 -55.83 10.41
CA ARG A 8 -26.32 -55.49 11.67
C ARG A 8 -25.17 -54.51 11.33
N GLY A 9 -24.93 -53.42 12.04
CA GLY A 9 -24.83 -53.28 13.49
C GLY A 9 -23.35 -52.99 13.80
N LEU A 10 -23.06 -51.85 14.41
CA LEU A 10 -21.98 -51.61 15.39
C LEU A 10 -22.10 -50.15 15.86
N ASP A 11 -22.58 -50.03 17.08
CA ASP A 11 -22.64 -48.83 17.91
C ASP A 11 -21.44 -48.87 18.90
N GLN A 12 -21.15 -47.71 19.49
CA GLN A 12 -20.41 -47.48 20.75
C GLN A 12 -18.87 -47.39 20.67
N ASN A 13 -18.32 -46.17 20.80
CA ASN A 13 -17.82 -45.69 22.11
C ASN A 13 -17.30 -44.23 22.06
N ARG A 14 -18.05 -43.30 22.66
CA ARG A 14 -17.55 -42.13 23.42
C ARG A 14 -18.11 -42.30 24.84
N PRO A 15 -17.33 -42.03 25.90
CA PRO A 15 -17.48 -40.76 26.64
C PRO A 15 -16.14 -40.31 27.29
N ASN A 16 -15.92 -39.12 27.87
CA ASN A 16 -16.62 -38.51 29.00
C ASN A 16 -16.08 -37.06 29.20
N GLN A 17 -16.98 -36.08 29.27
CA GLN A 17 -16.82 -34.87 30.08
C GLN A 17 -17.46 -35.14 31.46
N ASP A 18 -17.20 -34.25 32.42
CA ASP A 18 -17.73 -34.20 33.80
C ASP A 18 -16.97 -34.94 34.90
N ARG A 19 -16.06 -34.20 35.55
CA ARG A 19 -15.87 -34.26 37.02
C ARG A 19 -15.64 -32.86 37.57
N LEU A 20 -16.71 -32.28 38.09
CA LEU A 20 -16.72 -31.21 39.09
C LEU A 20 -17.04 -31.81 40.46
N HIS A 21 -16.53 -31.16 41.51
CA HIS A 21 -16.76 -31.35 42.95
C HIS A 21 -15.90 -32.38 43.69
N GLN A 22 -14.84 -31.91 44.35
CA GLN A 22 -14.81 -31.75 45.82
C GLN A 22 -13.42 -31.28 46.24
N ASP A 23 -13.32 -30.06 46.78
CA ASP A 23 -12.79 -29.86 48.13
C ASP A 23 -12.93 -28.38 48.53
N ARG A 24 -13.93 -28.14 49.39
CA ARG A 24 -14.01 -26.99 50.29
C ARG A 24 -13.30 -27.41 51.58
N HIS A 25 -12.37 -26.60 52.06
CA HIS A 25 -12.25 -26.08 53.43
C HIS A 25 -10.84 -25.51 53.63
N ASN A 26 -10.69 -24.18 53.64
CA ASN A 26 -10.21 -23.52 54.86
C ASN A 26 -10.61 -22.04 54.84
N GLN A 27 -11.20 -21.59 55.95
CA GLN A 27 -11.63 -20.21 56.19
C GLN A 27 -10.48 -19.40 56.82
N GLY A 28 -10.52 -18.08 56.63
CA GLY A 28 -10.15 -17.17 57.73
C GLY A 28 -9.28 -15.96 57.37
N GLY A 29 -9.94 -14.85 57.04
CA GLY A 29 -9.62 -13.53 57.59
C GLY A 29 -8.51 -12.69 56.93
N ALA A 30 -8.90 -11.62 56.23
CA ALA A 30 -8.76 -10.25 56.73
C ALA A 30 -9.15 -9.25 55.63
N MET A 31 -10.12 -8.40 55.95
CA MET A 31 -10.40 -7.16 55.22
C MET A 31 -9.23 -6.19 55.40
N SER A 32 -8.78 -5.59 54.31
CA SER A 32 -8.21 -4.24 54.33
C SER A 32 -8.43 -3.57 52.98
N ASP A 33 -9.17 -2.47 53.03
CA ASP A 33 -9.41 -1.51 51.96
C ASP A 33 -8.15 -1.10 51.22
N LEU A 34 -8.20 -1.07 49.88
CA LEU A 34 -7.46 -0.11 49.07
C LEU A 34 -8.27 0.22 47.81
N SER A 35 -9.00 1.33 47.90
CA SER A 35 -9.41 2.16 46.77
C SER A 35 -8.19 2.59 45.96
N GLY A 36 -8.13 2.19 44.69
CA GLY A 36 -7.11 2.59 43.71
C GLY A 36 -7.72 3.29 42.50
N ASP A 37 -7.19 4.48 42.23
CA ASP A 37 -7.47 5.48 41.20
C ASP A 37 -7.48 4.94 39.74
N PRO A 38 -8.33 5.42 38.82
CA PRO A 38 -8.28 5.04 37.41
C PRO A 38 -7.33 5.97 36.67
N GLY A 39 -6.05 5.63 36.63
CA GLY A 39 -5.05 6.41 35.91
C GLY A 39 -3.75 5.65 35.72
N ASP A 40 -3.69 4.78 34.71
CA ASP A 40 -2.41 4.40 34.09
C ASP A 40 -2.65 3.80 32.70
N ALA A 41 -2.86 4.69 31.72
CA ALA A 41 -2.65 4.38 30.32
C ALA A 41 -1.13 4.44 30.08
N VAL A 42 -0.53 3.29 29.80
CA VAL A 42 0.90 3.15 29.49
C VAL A 42 1.19 3.90 28.19
N HIS A 43 1.72 5.13 28.31
CA HIS A 43 2.27 5.88 27.19
C HIS A 43 3.57 5.23 26.72
N LEU A 44 3.51 4.45 25.63
CA LEU A 44 4.69 4.06 24.86
C LEU A 44 5.24 5.29 24.14
N LYS A 45 6.32 5.84 24.69
CA LYS A 45 7.04 6.99 24.15
C LYS A 45 7.88 6.56 22.95
N VAL A 46 7.32 6.64 21.74
CA VAL A 46 8.07 6.47 20.49
C VAL A 46 9.01 7.66 20.35
N THR A 47 10.32 7.40 20.45
CA THR A 47 11.35 8.42 20.17
C THR A 47 11.75 8.29 18.71
N LEU A 48 11.24 9.17 17.86
CA LEU A 48 11.75 9.35 16.51
C LEU A 48 13.12 10.05 16.60
N PRO A 49 14.17 9.57 15.91
CA PRO A 49 15.39 10.35 15.79
C PRO A 49 15.08 11.64 15.01
N ALA A 50 15.58 12.77 15.52
CA ALA A 50 15.50 14.05 14.85
C ALA A 50 16.08 13.95 13.43
N ALA A 51 15.40 14.61 12.48
CA ALA A 51 15.86 14.78 11.12
C ALA A 51 17.32 15.24 11.11
N SER A 52 18.20 14.37 10.64
CA SER A 52 19.59 14.72 10.35
C SER A 52 19.58 15.62 9.11
N GLU A 53 19.83 16.91 9.31
CA GLU A 53 20.23 17.82 8.24
C GLU A 53 21.49 17.25 7.58
N ARG A 54 21.31 16.59 6.43
CA ARG A 54 22.44 16.20 5.59
C ARG A 54 23.06 17.48 5.00
N PRO A 55 24.39 17.67 5.08
CA PRO A 55 25.03 18.78 4.40
C PRO A 55 24.83 18.61 2.90
N ALA A 56 24.25 19.63 2.27
CA ALA A 56 24.27 19.79 0.83
C ALA A 56 25.74 19.83 0.37
N ASP A 57 26.03 19.14 -0.74
CA ASP A 57 27.33 19.12 -1.42
C ASP A 57 28.39 18.09 -0.93
N ALA A 58 27.95 16.87 -0.62
CA ALA A 58 28.83 15.70 -0.69
C ALA A 58 28.85 15.16 -2.14
N PRO A 59 30.01 14.98 -2.78
CA PRO A 59 30.06 14.46 -4.14
C PRO A 59 29.44 13.07 -4.18
N VAL A 60 28.51 12.89 -5.13
CA VAL A 60 28.01 11.58 -5.54
C VAL A 60 29.23 10.70 -5.81
N PRO A 61 29.38 9.52 -5.19
CA PRO A 61 30.46 8.62 -5.55
C PRO A 61 30.32 8.29 -7.03
N GLU A 62 31.29 8.74 -7.81
CA GLU A 62 31.45 8.38 -9.22
C GLU A 62 31.45 6.85 -9.37
N ASP A 63 30.68 6.36 -10.33
CA ASP A 63 30.74 5.03 -10.96
C ASP A 63 31.48 3.92 -10.20
N VAL A 64 30.74 3.00 -9.58
CA VAL A 64 31.20 1.60 -9.44
C VAL A 64 30.90 0.88 -10.76
N ALA A 65 31.53 1.36 -11.84
CA ALA A 65 31.52 0.69 -13.12
C ALA A 65 32.63 -0.38 -13.15
N ASP A 66 32.20 -1.61 -13.46
CA ASP A 66 32.98 -2.72 -14.04
C ASP A 66 33.58 -3.80 -13.10
N ASP A 67 32.74 -4.44 -12.27
CA ASP A 67 33.12 -5.68 -11.54
C ASP A 67 32.49 -6.96 -12.12
N LEU A 68 31.57 -6.81 -13.09
CA LEU A 68 30.88 -7.90 -13.77
C LEU A 68 31.15 -7.81 -15.27
N ASP A 69 32.05 -8.65 -15.77
CA ASP A 69 32.21 -8.80 -17.21
C ASP A 69 30.90 -9.31 -17.86
N ALA A 70 30.80 -9.14 -19.18
CA ALA A 70 29.61 -9.50 -19.95
C ALA A 70 29.17 -10.97 -19.75
N ARG A 71 30.12 -11.89 -19.49
CA ARG A 71 29.81 -13.30 -19.24
C ARG A 71 29.21 -13.50 -17.87
N LYS A 72 29.79 -12.90 -16.81
CA LYS A 72 29.24 -12.99 -15.45
C LYS A 72 27.84 -12.38 -15.37
N SER A 73 27.58 -11.25 -16.03
CA SER A 73 26.23 -10.68 -16.17
C SER A 73 25.26 -11.65 -16.87
N THR A 74 25.69 -12.28 -17.97
CA THR A 74 24.88 -13.29 -18.69
C THR A 74 24.56 -14.50 -17.81
N ILE A 75 25.56 -15.00 -17.05
CA ILE A 75 25.39 -16.11 -16.11
C ILE A 75 24.42 -15.73 -14.99
N LEU A 76 24.59 -14.56 -14.37
CA LEU A 76 23.70 -14.07 -13.32
C LEU A 76 22.26 -13.97 -13.83
N ARG A 77 22.05 -13.40 -15.01
CA ARG A 77 20.74 -13.31 -15.66
C ARG A 77 20.11 -14.68 -15.85
N ALA A 78 20.86 -15.66 -16.36
CA ALA A 78 20.36 -17.01 -16.55
C ALA A 78 19.99 -17.68 -15.22
N ILE A 79 20.78 -17.49 -14.16
CA ILE A 79 20.47 -18.00 -12.82
C ILE A 79 19.18 -17.38 -12.27
N VAL A 80 19.04 -16.05 -12.33
CA VAL A 80 17.85 -15.35 -11.85
C VAL A 80 16.60 -15.81 -12.61
N THR A 81 16.66 -15.84 -13.94
CA THR A 81 15.53 -16.29 -14.79
C THR A 81 15.11 -17.72 -14.46
N GLU A 82 16.05 -18.66 -14.36
CA GLU A 82 15.75 -20.06 -14.06
C GLU A 82 15.24 -20.25 -12.62
N TYR A 83 15.78 -19.52 -11.67
CA TYR A 83 15.36 -19.61 -10.28
C TYR A 83 13.96 -19.03 -10.08
N VAL A 84 13.63 -17.91 -10.73
CA VAL A 84 12.27 -17.35 -10.75
C VAL A 84 11.28 -18.33 -11.36
N ALA A 85 11.64 -18.97 -12.48
CA ALA A 85 10.76 -19.92 -13.16
C ALA A 85 10.48 -21.20 -12.36
N ASN A 86 11.50 -21.78 -11.72
CA ASN A 86 11.40 -23.13 -11.15
C ASN A 86 11.47 -23.20 -9.62
N GLY A 87 12.07 -22.19 -8.96
CA GLY A 87 12.29 -22.20 -7.50
C GLY A 87 13.40 -23.12 -7.02
N GLU A 88 14.09 -23.81 -7.93
CA GLU A 88 15.15 -24.77 -7.61
C GLU A 88 16.54 -24.14 -7.77
N PRO A 89 17.49 -24.41 -6.86
CA PRO A 89 18.87 -23.95 -7.00
C PRO A 89 19.50 -24.34 -8.34
N VAL A 90 20.07 -23.36 -9.05
CA VAL A 90 20.50 -23.53 -10.44
C VAL A 90 21.93 -24.07 -10.51
N GLY A 91 22.12 -25.19 -11.21
CA GLY A 91 23.43 -25.79 -11.44
C GLY A 91 24.10 -25.29 -12.72
N SER A 92 25.44 -25.35 -12.76
CA SER A 92 26.23 -24.83 -13.89
C SER A 92 25.89 -25.44 -15.26
N LYS A 93 25.47 -26.70 -15.32
CA LYS A 93 25.01 -27.34 -16.58
C LYS A 93 23.76 -26.65 -17.12
N ARG A 94 22.77 -26.41 -16.24
CA ARG A 94 21.53 -25.73 -16.60
C ARG A 94 21.79 -24.31 -17.10
N VAL A 95 22.73 -23.60 -16.47
CA VAL A 95 23.15 -22.28 -16.92
C VAL A 95 23.72 -22.32 -18.34
N VAL A 96 24.60 -23.27 -18.67
CA VAL A 96 25.14 -23.42 -20.03
C VAL A 96 24.01 -23.62 -21.04
N ASP A 97 23.08 -24.52 -20.74
CA ASP A 97 21.96 -24.87 -21.63
C ASP A 97 21.05 -23.66 -21.90
N VAL A 98 20.75 -22.86 -20.87
CA VAL A 98 19.80 -21.73 -20.94
C VAL A 98 20.46 -20.47 -21.49
N ALA A 99 21.70 -20.18 -21.09
CA ALA A 99 22.41 -18.99 -21.51
C ALA A 99 23.01 -19.11 -22.92
N GLY A 100 23.03 -20.32 -23.51
CA GLY A 100 23.59 -20.55 -24.84
C GLY A 100 25.08 -20.22 -24.93
N LEU A 101 25.81 -20.34 -23.81
CA LEU A 101 27.22 -19.97 -23.75
C LEU A 101 28.09 -21.06 -24.37
N ASP A 102 29.04 -20.67 -25.22
CA ASP A 102 30.03 -21.57 -25.83
C ASP A 102 31.20 -21.89 -24.86
N VAL A 103 30.86 -22.34 -23.64
CA VAL A 103 31.84 -22.69 -22.60
C VAL A 103 31.44 -23.96 -21.85
N SER A 104 32.43 -24.62 -21.24
CA SER A 104 32.18 -25.82 -20.46
C SER A 104 31.45 -25.53 -19.15
N ALA A 105 30.71 -26.52 -18.64
CA ALA A 105 30.08 -26.44 -17.32
C ALA A 105 31.09 -26.28 -16.17
N ALA A 106 32.37 -26.63 -16.37
CA ALA A 106 33.44 -26.37 -15.40
C ALA A 106 33.84 -24.90 -15.37
N THR A 107 33.92 -24.26 -16.54
CA THR A 107 34.16 -22.81 -16.67
C THR A 107 33.04 -22.03 -15.98
N VAL A 108 31.77 -22.40 -16.22
CA VAL A 108 30.63 -21.76 -15.56
C VAL A 108 30.65 -21.95 -14.04
N ARG A 109 31.10 -23.09 -13.52
CA ARG A 109 31.27 -23.26 -12.05
C ARG A 109 32.27 -22.27 -11.47
N ASN A 110 33.37 -22.02 -12.16
CA ASN A 110 34.37 -21.06 -11.70
C ASN A 110 33.81 -19.63 -11.71
N GLU A 111 33.07 -19.25 -12.75
CA GLU A 111 32.40 -17.94 -12.83
C GLU A 111 31.31 -17.80 -11.75
N MET A 112 30.56 -18.87 -11.48
CA MET A 112 29.57 -18.91 -10.38
C MET A 112 30.24 -18.78 -9.00
N ALA A 113 31.43 -19.39 -8.81
CA ALA A 113 32.19 -19.20 -7.58
C ALA A 113 32.61 -17.73 -7.40
N ALA A 114 33.07 -17.07 -8.48
CA ALA A 114 33.37 -15.64 -8.44
C ALA A 114 32.12 -14.79 -8.15
N LEU A 115 30.97 -15.10 -8.76
CA LEU A 115 29.70 -14.43 -8.47
C LEU A 115 29.26 -14.61 -7.01
N GLU A 116 29.55 -15.76 -6.42
CA GLU A 116 29.28 -16.05 -5.01
C GLU A 116 30.21 -15.28 -4.07
N GLU A 117 31.51 -15.20 -4.38
CA GLU A 117 32.47 -14.37 -3.66
C GLU A 117 32.10 -12.87 -3.71
N LEU A 118 31.56 -12.41 -4.85
CA LEU A 118 31.02 -11.06 -5.02
C LEU A 118 29.65 -10.87 -4.34
N GLY A 119 29.04 -11.93 -3.82
CA GLY A 119 27.79 -11.90 -3.08
C GLY A 119 26.52 -11.73 -3.94
N TYR A 120 26.58 -11.96 -5.26
CA TYR A 120 25.40 -11.91 -6.14
C TYR A 120 24.56 -13.19 -6.09
N ILE A 121 25.18 -14.32 -5.79
CA ILE A 121 24.52 -15.61 -5.64
C ILE A 121 25.04 -16.32 -4.39
N ALA A 122 24.27 -17.26 -3.87
CA ALA A 122 24.66 -18.04 -2.70
C ALA A 122 24.36 -19.53 -2.90
N GLN A 123 25.09 -20.37 -2.18
CA GLN A 123 24.81 -21.80 -2.07
C GLN A 123 23.97 -22.09 -0.80
N PRO A 124 22.68 -22.49 -0.93
CA PRO A 124 21.85 -22.74 0.25
C PRO A 124 22.30 -23.99 1.02
N HIS A 125 22.80 -25.01 0.34
CA HIS A 125 23.35 -26.24 0.92
C HIS A 125 24.56 -26.73 0.13
N THR A 126 25.49 -27.43 0.78
CA THR A 126 26.80 -27.82 0.23
C THR A 126 26.74 -28.64 -1.07
N SER A 127 25.62 -29.30 -1.38
CA SER A 127 25.38 -30.05 -2.62
C SER A 127 24.37 -29.40 -3.59
N ALA A 128 23.73 -28.30 -3.18
CA ALA A 128 22.75 -27.59 -4.01
C ALA A 128 23.44 -26.71 -5.07
N GLY A 129 22.67 -26.31 -6.08
CA GLY A 129 23.06 -25.27 -7.05
C GLY A 129 23.27 -23.90 -6.39
N ARG A 130 23.06 -22.83 -7.15
CA ARG A 130 23.11 -21.45 -6.64
C ARG A 130 21.75 -20.79 -6.73
N VAL A 131 21.47 -19.91 -5.77
CA VAL A 131 20.28 -19.06 -5.74
C VAL A 131 20.72 -17.59 -5.76
N PRO A 132 19.95 -16.67 -6.35
CA PRO A 132 20.23 -15.25 -6.27
C PRO A 132 20.14 -14.73 -4.84
N THR A 133 21.00 -13.77 -4.49
CA THR A 133 20.83 -12.92 -3.31
C THR A 133 20.03 -11.68 -3.67
N ASP A 134 19.67 -10.84 -2.69
CA ASP A 134 19.07 -9.52 -2.93
C ASP A 134 19.94 -8.68 -3.89
N ARG A 135 21.26 -8.73 -3.72
CA ARG A 135 22.22 -8.07 -4.62
C ARG A 135 22.17 -8.63 -6.05
N GLY A 136 21.99 -9.95 -6.18
CA GLY A 136 21.78 -10.62 -7.46
C GLY A 136 20.52 -10.14 -8.18
N TYR A 137 19.40 -10.09 -7.45
CA TYR A 137 18.13 -9.57 -7.97
C TYR A 137 18.22 -8.09 -8.33
N ARG A 138 18.81 -7.26 -7.48
CA ARG A 138 19.06 -5.84 -7.73
C ARG A 138 19.77 -5.62 -9.06
N ARG A 139 20.91 -6.30 -9.25
CA ARG A 139 21.67 -6.18 -10.51
C ARG A 139 20.86 -6.61 -11.73
N PHE A 140 20.08 -7.68 -11.62
CA PHE A 140 19.19 -8.13 -12.69
C PHE A 140 18.10 -7.10 -13.03
N VAL A 141 17.47 -6.51 -12.02
CA VAL A 141 16.42 -5.48 -12.18
C VAL A 141 16.98 -4.21 -12.82
N ASP A 142 18.17 -3.78 -12.42
CA ASP A 142 18.82 -2.59 -12.99
C ASP A 142 19.07 -2.78 -14.50
N GLU A 143 19.46 -3.99 -14.92
CA GLU A 143 19.62 -4.32 -16.34
C GLU A 143 18.28 -4.41 -17.11
N LEU A 144 17.17 -4.80 -16.45
CA LEU A 144 15.84 -4.79 -17.07
C LEU A 144 15.33 -3.37 -17.31
N ARG A 145 15.60 -2.44 -16.39
CA ARG A 145 15.18 -1.03 -16.51
C ARG A 145 15.75 -0.34 -17.74
N ALA A 146 16.95 -0.75 -18.19
CA ALA A 146 17.61 -0.20 -19.37
C ALA A 146 16.95 -0.59 -20.70
N ASN A 147 16.05 -1.59 -20.72
CA ASN A 147 15.33 -2.05 -21.92
C ASN A 147 13.83 -2.21 -21.66
N PRO A 148 13.08 -1.11 -21.49
CA PRO A 148 11.65 -1.18 -21.29
C PRO A 148 10.92 -1.38 -22.63
N THR A 149 10.34 -2.56 -22.86
CA THR A 149 9.26 -2.72 -23.84
C THR A 149 8.01 -3.23 -23.14
N VAL A 150 6.96 -2.42 -23.15
CA VAL A 150 5.61 -2.91 -22.84
C VAL A 150 5.03 -3.39 -24.16
N ASP A 151 4.71 -4.67 -24.25
CA ASP A 151 4.07 -5.22 -25.44
C ASP A 151 2.64 -4.65 -25.58
N ASP A 152 2.29 -4.20 -26.78
CA ASP A 152 0.99 -3.61 -27.16
C ASP A 152 -0.24 -4.41 -26.66
N PRO A 153 -0.26 -5.77 -26.70
CA PRO A 153 -1.39 -6.55 -26.21
C PRO A 153 -1.65 -6.41 -24.70
N ARG A 154 -0.62 -6.18 -23.89
CA ARG A 154 -0.78 -6.01 -22.44
C ARG A 154 -1.46 -4.68 -22.12
N ARG A 155 -1.14 -3.63 -22.88
CA ARG A 155 -1.76 -2.31 -22.72
C ARG A 155 -3.26 -2.36 -23.04
N GLN A 156 -3.63 -3.01 -24.15
CA GLN A 156 -5.04 -3.21 -24.52
C GLN A 156 -5.83 -3.97 -23.45
N LEU A 157 -5.26 -5.06 -22.90
CA LEU A 157 -5.90 -5.81 -21.82
C LEU A 157 -6.13 -4.94 -20.57
N VAL A 158 -5.14 -4.12 -20.20
CA VAL A 158 -5.24 -3.22 -19.04
C VAL A 158 -6.33 -2.16 -19.26
N GLU A 159 -6.40 -1.57 -20.46
CA GLU A 159 -7.44 -0.63 -20.86
C GLU A 159 -8.83 -1.25 -20.74
N GLU A 160 -9.03 -2.45 -21.29
CA GLU A 160 -10.31 -3.18 -21.21
C GLU A 160 -10.73 -3.49 -19.77
N LEU A 161 -9.77 -3.91 -18.92
CA LEU A 161 -10.04 -4.29 -17.53
C LEU A 161 -10.30 -3.10 -16.60
N LEU A 162 -9.60 -1.97 -16.81
CA LEU A 162 -9.83 -0.75 -16.04
C LEU A 162 -11.15 -0.08 -16.42
N GLY A 163 -11.42 -0.03 -17.73
CA GLY A 163 -12.59 0.62 -18.31
C GLY A 163 -12.71 2.11 -17.94
N SER A 164 -13.89 2.68 -18.20
CA SER A 164 -14.22 4.04 -17.78
C SER A 164 -14.85 4.05 -16.38
N SER A 165 -14.46 5.00 -15.53
CA SER A 165 -15.14 5.31 -14.26
C SER A 165 -15.75 6.70 -14.31
N ARG A 166 -16.70 7.00 -13.41
CA ARG A 166 -17.07 8.40 -13.08
C ARG A 166 -16.54 8.84 -11.71
N ASP A 167 -16.00 7.89 -10.95
CA ASP A 167 -15.50 8.08 -9.60
C ASP A 167 -14.03 7.64 -9.55
N VAL A 168 -13.19 8.51 -8.98
CA VAL A 168 -11.74 8.28 -8.80
C VAL A 168 -11.49 7.11 -7.86
N GLU A 169 -12.25 6.99 -6.77
CA GLU A 169 -12.07 5.91 -5.79
C GLU A 169 -12.40 4.55 -6.40
N ASP A 170 -13.50 4.48 -7.17
CA ASP A 170 -13.88 3.27 -7.90
C ASP A 170 -12.82 2.87 -8.94
N LEU A 171 -12.23 3.85 -9.61
CA LEU A 171 -11.19 3.60 -10.62
C LEU A 171 -9.91 3.06 -9.96
N VAL A 172 -9.50 3.68 -8.84
CA VAL A 172 -8.33 3.27 -8.06
C VAL A 172 -8.53 1.87 -7.46
N ALA A 173 -9.71 1.57 -6.93
CA ALA A 173 -10.07 0.23 -6.42
C ALA A 173 -10.08 -0.85 -7.51
N ARG A 174 -10.52 -0.49 -8.73
CA ARG A 174 -10.38 -1.39 -9.89
C ARG A 174 -8.93 -1.57 -10.27
N ALA A 175 -8.12 -0.51 -10.28
CA ALA A 175 -6.70 -0.60 -10.59
C ALA A 175 -5.97 -1.54 -9.63
N SER A 176 -6.25 -1.50 -8.31
CA SER A 176 -5.69 -2.48 -7.37
C SER A 176 -6.09 -3.91 -7.74
N THR A 177 -7.37 -4.12 -8.05
CA THR A 177 -7.89 -5.44 -8.45
C THR A 177 -7.21 -5.98 -9.72
N VAL A 178 -7.12 -5.16 -10.77
CA VAL A 178 -6.48 -5.52 -12.04
C VAL A 178 -4.99 -5.82 -11.84
N LEU A 179 -4.29 -4.95 -11.09
CA LEU A 179 -2.87 -5.12 -10.80
C LEU A 179 -2.61 -6.44 -10.07
N SER A 180 -3.42 -6.77 -9.07
CA SER A 180 -3.31 -8.05 -8.36
C SER A 180 -3.61 -9.24 -9.26
N GLN A 181 -4.64 -9.18 -10.11
CA GLN A 181 -4.99 -10.29 -11.00
C GLN A 181 -3.90 -10.59 -12.03
N LEU A 182 -3.31 -9.55 -12.62
CA LEU A 182 -2.29 -9.69 -13.65
C LEU A 182 -0.93 -10.12 -13.09
N THR A 183 -0.60 -9.71 -11.86
CA THR A 183 0.68 -10.07 -11.22
C THR A 183 0.59 -11.30 -10.32
N ARG A 184 -0.61 -11.64 -9.84
CA ARG A 184 -0.85 -12.61 -8.76
C ARG A 184 -0.11 -12.26 -7.46
N LEU A 185 0.08 -10.97 -7.22
CA LEU A 185 0.73 -10.42 -6.02
C LEU A 185 -0.26 -9.52 -5.25
N VAL A 186 0.18 -9.04 -4.09
CA VAL A 186 -0.54 -7.99 -3.37
C VAL A 186 -0.36 -6.70 -4.13
N SER A 187 -1.46 -6.05 -4.48
CA SER A 187 -1.47 -4.72 -5.06
C SER A 187 -1.71 -3.67 -3.98
N LEU A 188 -1.00 -2.56 -4.05
CA LEU A 188 -1.17 -1.39 -3.20
C LEU A 188 -1.41 -0.19 -4.11
N VAL A 189 -2.50 0.54 -3.90
CA VAL A 189 -2.77 1.77 -4.66
C VAL A 189 -3.22 2.87 -3.72
N ILE A 190 -2.50 3.98 -3.73
CA ILE A 190 -2.86 5.22 -3.04
C ILE A 190 -3.66 6.07 -4.00
N ALA A 191 -4.90 6.40 -3.63
CA ALA A 191 -5.64 7.45 -4.31
C ALA A 191 -4.98 8.82 -4.12
N PRO A 192 -5.10 9.75 -5.09
CA PRO A 192 -4.57 11.10 -4.93
C PRO A 192 -5.22 11.77 -3.70
N ALA A 193 -4.42 12.51 -2.91
CA ALA A 193 -4.90 13.11 -1.67
C ALA A 193 -6.01 14.14 -1.95
N ALA A 194 -7.18 13.95 -1.34
CA ALA A 194 -8.34 14.84 -1.48
C ALA A 194 -8.05 16.27 -0.99
N GLU A 195 -7.11 16.43 -0.05
CA GLU A 195 -6.74 17.73 0.51
C GLU A 195 -6.13 18.69 -0.50
N ALA A 196 -5.42 18.17 -1.50
CA ALA A 196 -4.78 18.99 -2.52
C ALA A 196 -5.72 19.28 -3.71
N SER A 197 -6.87 18.59 -3.79
CA SER A 197 -7.94 18.90 -4.75
C SER A 197 -8.54 20.27 -4.46
N ARG A 198 -8.97 20.97 -5.51
CA ARG A 198 -9.55 22.31 -5.36
C ARG A 198 -11.06 22.21 -5.28
N LEU A 199 -11.67 22.98 -4.38
CA LEU A 199 -13.12 23.07 -4.29
C LEU A 199 -13.70 23.76 -5.52
N ARG A 200 -14.56 23.03 -6.23
CA ARG A 200 -15.34 23.52 -7.35
C ARG A 200 -16.66 24.15 -6.89
N LEU A 201 -17.29 23.57 -5.87
CA LEU A 201 -18.56 24.02 -5.30
C LEU A 201 -18.58 23.84 -3.79
N VAL A 202 -19.17 24.82 -3.10
CA VAL A 202 -19.56 24.74 -1.69
C VAL A 202 -21.01 25.19 -1.60
N GLU A 203 -21.87 24.36 -1.02
CA GLU A 203 -23.28 24.67 -0.88
C GLU A 203 -23.78 24.32 0.51
N LEU A 204 -24.50 25.24 1.16
CA LEU A 204 -25.11 25.04 2.46
C LEU A 204 -26.63 24.94 2.32
N VAL A 205 -27.17 23.75 2.59
CA VAL A 205 -28.59 23.45 2.50
C VAL A 205 -29.18 23.42 3.90
N SER A 206 -30.26 24.16 4.14
CA SER A 206 -31.01 24.07 5.41
C SER A 206 -31.84 22.79 5.41
N LEU A 207 -31.77 22.00 6.48
CA LEU A 207 -32.57 20.77 6.63
C LEU A 207 -33.75 21.02 7.57
N SER A 208 -33.49 21.65 8.71
CA SER A 208 -34.46 21.99 9.74
C SER A 208 -33.96 23.17 10.58
N PRO A 209 -34.81 23.78 11.43
CA PRO A 209 -34.34 24.84 12.33
C PRO A 209 -33.17 24.35 13.20
N GLY A 210 -32.03 25.02 13.08
CA GLY A 210 -30.80 24.68 13.79
C GLY A 210 -29.94 23.58 13.14
N SER A 211 -30.29 23.09 11.94
CA SER A 211 -29.51 22.05 11.25
C SER A 211 -29.37 22.32 9.75
N GLY A 212 -28.15 22.18 9.24
CA GLY A 212 -27.82 22.30 7.83
C GLY A 212 -26.95 21.15 7.32
N LEU A 213 -26.84 21.06 6.00
CA LEU A 213 -25.94 20.16 5.28
C LEU A 213 -25.00 21.00 4.42
N LEU A 214 -23.70 20.92 4.70
CA LEU A 214 -22.66 21.48 3.87
C LEU A 214 -22.23 20.43 2.84
N LEU A 215 -22.33 20.78 1.57
CA LEU A 215 -21.85 20.01 0.44
C LEU A 215 -20.56 20.64 -0.07
N LEU A 216 -19.50 19.84 -0.15
CA LEU A 216 -18.19 20.23 -0.65
C LEU A 216 -17.89 19.38 -1.89
N VAL A 217 -17.76 20.00 -3.05
CA VAL A 217 -17.46 19.30 -4.30
C VAL A 217 -16.10 19.73 -4.81
N ALA A 218 -15.19 18.78 -4.96
CA ALA A 218 -13.88 18.98 -5.53
C ALA A 218 -13.91 19.00 -7.08
N ASP A 219 -12.85 19.54 -7.69
CA ASP A 219 -12.58 19.45 -9.12
C ASP A 219 -12.40 18.00 -9.60
N THR A 220 -11.99 17.09 -8.72
CA THR A 220 -11.95 15.63 -8.97
C THR A 220 -13.32 14.94 -8.98
N GLY A 221 -14.42 15.67 -8.73
CA GLY A 221 -15.77 15.11 -8.65
C GLY A 221 -16.13 14.49 -7.30
N ARG A 222 -15.20 14.42 -6.34
CA ARG A 222 -15.48 13.99 -4.96
C ARG A 222 -16.48 14.92 -4.30
N VAL A 223 -17.49 14.33 -3.64
CA VAL A 223 -18.54 15.07 -2.91
C VAL A 223 -18.50 14.69 -1.43
N GLU A 224 -18.17 15.64 -0.56
CA GLU A 224 -18.29 15.47 0.88
C GLU A 224 -19.55 16.14 1.43
N LYS A 225 -20.13 15.51 2.44
CA LYS A 225 -21.37 15.94 3.08
C LYS A 225 -21.11 16.08 4.57
N ARG A 226 -21.28 17.29 5.11
CA ARG A 226 -21.09 17.57 6.54
C ARG A 226 -22.39 18.09 7.14
N SER A 227 -22.82 17.51 8.24
CA SER A 227 -23.88 18.11 9.04
C SER A 227 -23.32 19.37 9.73
N VAL A 228 -24.11 20.43 9.75
CA VAL A 228 -23.76 21.70 10.38
C VAL A 228 -24.82 22.02 11.43
N ASP A 229 -24.39 22.25 12.67
CA ASP A 229 -25.27 22.71 13.74
C ASP A 229 -25.42 24.23 13.65
N LEU A 230 -26.47 24.66 12.95
CA LEU A 230 -26.73 26.08 12.71
C LEU A 230 -27.35 26.73 13.95
N PRO A 231 -27.17 28.05 14.16
CA PRO A 231 -27.89 28.77 15.19
C PRO A 231 -29.41 28.65 14.97
N ALA A 232 -30.16 28.24 16.00
CA ALA A 232 -31.60 28.01 15.89
C ALA A 232 -32.42 29.26 15.49
N ALA A 233 -31.84 30.45 15.65
CA ALA A 233 -32.48 31.75 15.34
C ALA A 233 -31.99 32.38 14.03
N ILE A 234 -31.21 31.67 13.20
CA ILE A 234 -30.75 32.23 11.92
C ILE A 234 -31.91 32.48 10.96
N SER A 235 -31.95 33.67 10.35
CA SER A 235 -32.94 34.00 9.33
C SER A 235 -32.52 33.42 7.96
N GLU A 236 -33.47 33.15 7.07
CA GLU A 236 -33.15 32.75 5.69
C GLU A 236 -32.31 33.81 4.97
N SER A 237 -32.52 35.11 5.24
CA SER A 237 -31.69 36.18 4.68
C SER A 237 -30.24 36.15 5.16
N ASP A 238 -30.01 35.76 6.42
CA ASP A 238 -28.65 35.63 6.94
C ASP A 238 -28.00 34.35 6.44
N LEU A 239 -28.77 33.27 6.27
CA LEU A 239 -28.29 32.04 5.65
C LEU A 239 -27.87 32.26 4.19
N ASP A 240 -28.62 33.06 3.43
CA ASP A 240 -28.24 33.45 2.06
C ASP A 240 -26.97 34.30 2.01
N ARG A 241 -26.76 35.17 3.02
CA ARG A 241 -25.50 35.91 3.17
C ARG A 241 -24.33 34.96 3.46
N VAL A 242 -24.52 33.97 4.33
CA VAL A 242 -23.52 32.92 4.58
C VAL A 242 -23.20 32.17 3.29
N ARG A 243 -24.21 31.70 2.55
CA ARG A 243 -24.03 31.01 1.25
C ARG A 243 -23.20 31.85 0.27
N THR A 244 -23.48 33.15 0.21
CA THR A 244 -22.74 34.09 -0.66
C THR A 244 -21.27 34.19 -0.25
N VAL A 245 -21.00 34.35 1.06
CA VAL A 245 -19.63 34.40 1.59
C VAL A 245 -18.87 33.13 1.27
N LEU A 246 -19.48 31.96 1.45
CA LEU A 246 -18.87 30.66 1.13
C LEU A 246 -18.54 30.54 -0.37
N ALA A 247 -19.49 30.90 -1.24
CA ALA A 247 -19.32 30.81 -2.68
C ALA A 247 -18.19 31.71 -3.20
N GLU A 248 -18.02 32.91 -2.62
CA GLU A 248 -16.99 33.87 -3.03
C GLU A 248 -15.60 33.50 -2.51
N HIS A 249 -15.50 33.02 -1.27
CA HIS A 249 -14.21 32.91 -0.59
C HIS A 249 -13.59 31.51 -0.61
N VAL A 250 -14.38 30.47 -0.85
CA VAL A 250 -13.92 29.07 -0.73
C VAL A 250 -13.66 28.43 -2.09
N ARG A 251 -14.29 28.93 -3.15
CA ARG A 251 -14.13 28.40 -4.51
C ARG A 251 -12.67 28.49 -4.97
N GLY A 252 -12.16 27.37 -5.50
CA GLY A 252 -10.80 27.23 -6.01
C GLY A 252 -9.73 27.02 -4.93
N ARG A 253 -10.07 27.07 -3.63
CA ARG A 253 -9.14 26.72 -2.55
C ARG A 253 -8.92 25.22 -2.48
N LYS A 254 -7.73 24.81 -2.02
CA LYS A 254 -7.47 23.41 -1.69
C LYS A 254 -8.35 22.98 -0.53
N LEU A 255 -8.89 21.77 -0.58
CA LEU A 255 -9.77 21.24 0.46
C LEU A 255 -9.10 21.31 1.85
N GLY A 256 -7.79 21.00 1.92
CA GLY A 256 -6.95 21.12 3.13
C GLY A 256 -6.95 22.51 3.79
N ASP A 257 -7.04 23.56 2.97
CA ASP A 257 -6.94 24.96 3.46
C ASP A 257 -8.31 25.55 3.83
N VAL A 258 -9.40 24.79 3.64
CA VAL A 258 -10.78 25.30 3.74
C VAL A 258 -11.13 25.65 5.17
N HIS A 259 -10.78 24.78 6.11
CA HIS A 259 -11.05 25.02 7.53
C HIS A 259 -10.40 26.33 8.00
N ASP A 260 -9.09 26.47 7.79
CA ASP A 260 -8.35 27.68 8.16
C ASP A 260 -8.88 28.93 7.44
N ALA A 261 -9.33 28.79 6.19
CA ALA A 261 -9.92 29.90 5.45
C ALA A 261 -11.27 30.32 6.04
N LEU A 262 -12.14 29.37 6.35
CA LEU A 262 -13.45 29.62 6.95
C LEU A 262 -13.32 30.17 8.36
N GLN A 263 -12.37 29.67 9.14
CA GLN A 263 -12.10 30.18 10.49
C GLN A 263 -11.73 31.67 10.46
N ARG A 264 -10.80 32.05 9.56
CA ARG A 264 -10.43 33.47 9.38
C ARG A 264 -11.61 34.34 8.95
N ILE A 265 -12.48 33.83 8.07
CA ILE A 265 -13.68 34.54 7.63
C ILE A 265 -14.66 34.71 8.79
N ALA A 266 -14.85 33.68 9.62
CA ALA A 266 -15.70 33.75 10.79
C ALA A 266 -15.20 34.76 11.83
N ASP A 267 -13.88 34.83 12.05
CA ASP A 267 -13.26 35.75 13.00
C ASP A 267 -13.50 37.23 12.61
N ASP A 268 -13.44 37.52 11.31
CA ASP A 268 -13.66 38.86 10.73
C ASP A 268 -15.14 39.17 10.45
N ALA A 269 -16.04 38.19 10.62
CA ALA A 269 -17.44 38.34 10.27
C ALA A 269 -18.21 39.29 11.22
N PRO A 270 -19.22 39.99 10.70
CA PRO A 270 -20.24 40.66 11.50
C PRO A 270 -20.85 39.73 12.56
N ALA A 271 -21.22 40.28 13.73
CA ALA A 271 -21.69 39.50 14.88
C ALA A 271 -22.95 38.66 14.59
N ASP A 272 -23.79 39.11 13.66
CA ASP A 272 -25.00 38.44 13.17
C ASP A 272 -24.70 37.19 12.32
N LEU A 273 -23.53 37.09 11.70
CA LEU A 273 -23.12 35.94 10.86
C LEU A 273 -22.04 35.07 11.51
N ARG A 274 -21.34 35.59 12.51
CA ARG A 274 -20.19 34.95 13.16
C ARG A 274 -20.50 33.53 13.61
N ASP A 275 -21.54 33.34 14.40
CA ASP A 275 -21.88 32.01 14.96
C ASP A 275 -22.19 30.98 13.87
N ALA A 276 -22.84 31.40 12.78
CA ALA A 276 -23.16 30.53 11.65
C ALA A 276 -21.91 30.18 10.83
N LEU A 277 -21.02 31.14 10.60
CA LEU A 277 -19.75 30.90 9.89
C LEU A 277 -18.79 30.07 10.73
N THR A 278 -18.74 30.25 12.04
CA THR A 278 -17.99 29.40 12.97
C THR A 278 -18.53 27.97 12.94
N ALA A 279 -19.86 27.78 13.00
CA ALA A 279 -20.45 26.45 12.88
C ALA A 279 -20.09 25.75 11.56
N VAL A 280 -20.06 26.49 10.44
CA VAL A 280 -19.61 25.95 9.15
C VAL A 280 -18.11 25.63 9.18
N ALA A 281 -17.27 26.49 9.78
CA ALA A 281 -15.84 26.23 9.93
C ALA A 281 -15.58 24.98 10.80
N ASP A 282 -16.31 24.81 11.90
CA ASP A 282 -16.23 23.65 12.79
C ASP A 282 -16.67 22.35 12.10
N ALA A 283 -17.71 22.41 11.26
CA ALA A 283 -18.12 21.26 10.44
C ALA A 283 -17.03 20.81 9.46
N THR A 284 -16.10 21.71 9.10
CA THR A 284 -14.90 21.39 8.31
C THR A 284 -13.68 21.01 9.16
N SER A 285 -13.68 21.27 10.48
CA SER A 285 -12.60 20.92 11.42
C SER A 285 -12.63 19.44 11.80
N THR A 286 -13.82 18.83 11.80
CA THR A 286 -14.10 17.49 12.33
C THR A 286 -13.64 16.39 11.36
N ARG A 287 -12.33 16.36 11.06
CA ARG A 287 -11.64 15.39 10.17
C ARG A 287 -11.68 15.77 8.69
N LEU A 288 -10.84 16.71 8.31
CA LEU A 288 -9.95 16.41 7.18
C LEU A 288 -8.83 15.44 7.61
N ALA A 289 -8.42 15.51 8.89
CA ALA A 289 -7.34 14.71 9.46
C ALA A 289 -7.60 13.20 9.70
N GLU A 290 -8.83 12.67 9.52
CA GLU A 290 -9.03 11.20 9.47
C GLU A 290 -9.16 10.67 8.04
N ASP A 291 -9.36 11.55 7.05
CA ASP A 291 -9.33 11.25 5.61
C ASP A 291 -7.99 11.66 4.96
N THR A 292 -7.05 12.22 5.73
CA THR A 292 -5.64 12.43 5.35
C THR A 292 -4.85 11.14 5.19
N VAL A 293 -5.39 10.02 5.66
CA VAL A 293 -4.83 8.72 5.33
C VAL A 293 -5.11 8.55 3.85
N HIS A 294 -4.09 8.74 3.02
CA HIS A 294 -4.03 8.21 1.66
C HIS A 294 -4.91 6.96 1.59
N HIS A 295 -6.04 7.00 0.88
CA HIS A 295 -6.89 5.82 0.79
C HIS A 295 -6.06 4.74 0.09
N VAL A 296 -5.46 3.85 0.88
CA VAL A 296 -4.67 2.73 0.40
C VAL A 296 -5.64 1.62 0.09
N PHE A 297 -5.79 1.34 -1.20
CA PHE A 297 -6.50 0.19 -1.70
C PHE A 297 -5.52 -0.98 -1.75
N VAL A 298 -5.82 -2.00 -0.95
CA VAL A 298 -5.06 -3.25 -0.92
C VAL A 298 -5.88 -4.31 -1.66
N GLY A 299 -5.25 -4.97 -2.62
CA GLY A 299 -5.84 -6.08 -3.36
C GLY A 299 -4.93 -7.29 -3.30
N GLY A 300 -5.48 -8.50 -3.43
CA GLY A 300 -4.66 -9.70 -3.61
C GLY A 300 -4.02 -10.29 -2.37
N GLN A 301 -4.41 -9.91 -1.16
CA GLN A 301 -3.80 -10.47 0.07
C GLN A 301 -3.85 -12.01 0.12
N ALA A 302 -4.91 -12.61 -0.44
CA ALA A 302 -5.05 -14.06 -0.57
C ALA A 302 -3.96 -14.72 -1.44
N SER A 303 -3.30 -13.97 -2.34
CA SER A 303 -2.20 -14.49 -3.16
C SER A 303 -1.00 -14.90 -2.31
N LEU A 304 -0.70 -14.17 -1.23
CA LEU A 304 0.39 -14.50 -0.31
C LEU A 304 0.14 -15.80 0.45
N ALA A 305 -1.13 -16.11 0.76
CA ALA A 305 -1.48 -17.32 1.49
C ALA A 305 -1.25 -18.61 0.68
N GLY A 306 -1.23 -18.50 -0.65
CA GLY A 306 -0.95 -19.61 -1.56
C GLY A 306 0.50 -19.66 -2.04
N ASP A 307 1.36 -18.77 -1.56
CA ASP A 307 2.75 -18.68 -2.01
C ASP A 307 3.70 -19.43 -1.06
N ASP A 308 4.27 -20.53 -1.56
CA ASP A 308 5.21 -21.38 -0.81
C ASP A 308 6.60 -20.74 -0.63
N THR A 309 6.86 -19.57 -1.21
CA THR A 309 8.15 -18.87 -1.09
C THR A 309 8.32 -18.15 0.24
N PHE A 310 7.23 -17.79 0.90
CA PHE A 310 7.29 -17.18 2.22
C PHE A 310 7.35 -18.25 3.30
N GLU A 311 8.38 -18.18 4.14
CA GLU A 311 8.35 -18.88 5.41
C GLU A 311 7.17 -18.36 6.26
N ARG A 312 6.51 -19.26 7.00
CA ARG A 312 5.28 -18.96 7.76
C ARG A 312 5.44 -17.74 8.68
N GLU A 313 6.60 -17.60 9.32
CA GLU A 313 6.89 -16.48 10.22
C GLU A 313 6.96 -15.16 9.44
N HIS A 314 7.68 -15.13 8.31
CA HIS A 314 7.78 -13.96 7.44
C HIS A 314 6.42 -13.57 6.83
N LEU A 315 5.62 -14.54 6.40
CA LEU A 315 4.27 -14.30 5.89
C LEU A 315 3.40 -13.57 6.93
N SER A 316 3.43 -14.01 8.19
CA SER A 316 2.63 -13.39 9.24
C SER A 316 2.99 -11.92 9.49
N ARG A 317 4.29 -11.58 9.44
CA ARG A 317 4.77 -10.20 9.59
C ARG A 317 4.34 -9.33 8.41
N VAL A 318 4.47 -9.84 7.17
CA VAL A 318 4.00 -9.13 5.98
C VAL A 318 2.49 -8.87 6.08
N LEU A 319 1.69 -9.85 6.48
CA LEU A 319 0.24 -9.69 6.64
C LEU A 319 -0.13 -8.65 7.70
N GLN A 320 0.61 -8.58 8.82
CA GLN A 320 0.41 -7.55 9.84
C GLN A 320 0.65 -6.14 9.27
N VAL A 321 1.75 -5.94 8.53
CA VAL A 321 2.02 -4.65 7.88
C VAL A 321 0.93 -4.29 6.86
N LEU A 322 0.36 -5.28 6.17
CA LEU A 322 -0.74 -5.06 5.22
C LEU A 322 -2.05 -4.60 5.89
N GLU A 323 -2.21 -4.79 7.20
CA GLU A 323 -3.34 -4.26 7.98
C GLU A 323 -3.10 -2.80 8.39
N GLU A 324 -1.85 -2.34 8.40
CA GLU A 324 -1.45 -0.99 8.80
C GLU A 324 -1.44 0.00 7.63
N ARG A 325 -2.61 0.56 7.31
CA ARG A 325 -2.79 1.49 6.17
C ARG A 325 -1.82 2.68 6.18
N ASP A 326 -1.56 3.28 7.34
CA ASP A 326 -0.65 4.42 7.47
C ASP A 326 0.80 4.04 7.12
N THR A 327 1.22 2.84 7.52
CA THR A 327 2.54 2.29 7.22
C THR A 327 2.67 2.06 5.71
N LEU A 328 1.66 1.48 5.07
CA LEU A 328 1.63 1.26 3.61
C LEU A 328 1.63 2.58 2.83
N ALA A 329 0.89 3.58 3.31
CA ALA A 329 0.80 4.90 2.69
C ALA A 329 2.17 5.58 2.64
N LYS A 330 2.88 5.60 3.79
CA LYS A 330 4.24 6.14 3.89
C LYS A 330 5.22 5.37 3.03
N LEU A 331 5.18 4.05 3.09
CA LEU A 331 6.07 3.18 2.34
C LEU A 331 6.01 3.43 0.82
N LEU A 332 4.80 3.54 0.27
CA LEU A 332 4.61 3.83 -1.15
C LEU A 332 5.02 5.26 -1.49
N SER A 333 4.64 6.24 -0.67
CA SER A 333 4.99 7.65 -0.90
C SER A 333 6.51 7.88 -0.90
N ASP A 334 7.22 7.24 0.04
CA ASP A 334 8.68 7.27 0.10
C ASP A 334 9.32 6.52 -1.05
N ALA A 335 8.66 5.48 -1.59
CA ALA A 335 9.16 4.77 -2.75
C ALA A 335 9.05 5.62 -4.02
N THR A 336 8.04 6.49 -4.13
CA THR A 336 7.72 7.24 -5.36
C THR A 336 8.06 8.73 -5.28
N ALA A 337 8.92 9.12 -4.33
CA ALA A 337 9.32 10.51 -4.11
C ALA A 337 10.18 11.09 -5.26
N ASP A 338 11.17 10.31 -5.75
CA ASP A 338 12.22 10.81 -6.64
C ASP A 338 12.31 10.10 -8.01
N GLU A 339 11.67 8.93 -8.18
CA GLU A 339 11.72 8.13 -9.42
C GLU A 339 10.32 7.82 -9.98
N SER A 340 10.22 7.69 -11.31
CA SER A 340 8.97 7.30 -11.98
C SER A 340 8.60 5.84 -11.71
N THR A 341 9.57 4.93 -11.60
CA THR A 341 9.36 3.55 -11.17
C THR A 341 10.44 3.18 -10.16
N THR A 342 10.05 2.67 -9.00
CA THR A 342 10.94 2.25 -7.91
C THR A 342 10.80 0.75 -7.66
N VAL A 343 11.93 0.09 -7.40
CA VAL A 343 11.97 -1.30 -6.93
C VAL A 343 12.77 -1.30 -5.64
N ARG A 344 12.28 -1.95 -4.59
CA ARG A 344 13.01 -2.24 -3.34
C ARG A 344 12.97 -3.75 -3.11
N ILE A 345 14.12 -4.35 -2.84
CA ILE A 345 14.31 -5.79 -2.77
C ILE A 345 14.88 -6.13 -1.40
N GLY A 346 14.17 -6.97 -0.65
CA GLY A 346 14.61 -7.53 0.61
C GLY A 346 15.14 -6.48 1.58
N GLU A 347 16.45 -6.52 1.87
CA GLU A 347 17.14 -5.61 2.81
C GLU A 347 17.04 -4.11 2.46
N GLU A 348 16.65 -3.76 1.23
CA GLU A 348 16.43 -2.36 0.83
C GLU A 348 15.10 -1.79 1.33
N ASN A 349 14.21 -2.64 1.85
CA ASN A 349 12.97 -2.19 2.48
C ASN A 349 13.26 -1.52 3.83
N GLN A 350 12.70 -0.33 4.03
CA GLN A 350 12.87 0.43 5.28
C GLN A 350 12.15 -0.23 6.47
N VAL A 351 11.03 -0.91 6.19
CA VAL A 351 10.28 -1.68 7.19
C VAL A 351 10.91 -3.06 7.32
N GLU A 352 11.42 -3.38 8.51
CA GLU A 352 12.14 -4.64 8.79
C GLU A 352 11.28 -5.88 8.47
N ASP A 353 10.00 -5.83 8.80
CA ASP A 353 9.04 -6.91 8.55
C ASP A 353 8.80 -7.21 7.06
N LEU A 354 9.21 -6.30 6.17
CA LEU A 354 9.11 -6.46 4.71
C LEU A 354 10.43 -6.89 4.04
N ARG A 355 11.49 -7.20 4.80
CA ARG A 355 12.78 -7.63 4.24
C ARG A 355 12.76 -9.02 3.59
N SER A 356 11.67 -9.78 3.77
CA SER A 356 11.42 -11.02 3.03
C SER A 356 10.69 -10.78 1.69
N ALA A 357 10.29 -9.54 1.42
CA ALA A 357 9.47 -9.16 0.29
C ALA A 357 10.20 -8.18 -0.64
N SER A 358 9.59 -7.90 -1.77
CA SER A 358 10.01 -6.89 -2.72
C SER A 358 8.83 -6.01 -3.10
N LEU A 359 9.09 -4.72 -3.16
CA LEU A 359 8.15 -3.69 -3.57
C LEU A 359 8.51 -3.20 -4.96
N VAL A 360 7.55 -3.22 -5.87
CA VAL A 360 7.64 -2.51 -7.16
C VAL A 360 6.56 -1.44 -7.17
N ALA A 361 6.94 -0.17 -7.26
CA ALA A 361 6.03 0.96 -7.19
C ALA A 361 6.26 1.94 -8.34
N GLN A 362 5.22 2.67 -8.71
CA GLN A 362 5.24 3.73 -9.70
C GLN A 362 4.28 4.85 -9.29
N ARG A 363 4.75 6.08 -9.50
CA ARG A 363 3.93 7.28 -9.33
C ARG A 363 2.99 7.45 -10.53
N TYR A 364 1.79 7.95 -10.28
CA TYR A 364 0.90 8.48 -11.31
C TYR A 364 0.41 9.86 -10.87
N GLU A 365 0.12 10.75 -11.80
CA GLU A 365 -0.23 12.14 -11.47
C GLU A 365 -1.60 12.55 -12.01
N LEU A 366 -2.43 13.13 -11.14
CA LEU A 366 -3.67 13.80 -11.52
C LEU A 366 -3.89 15.06 -10.68
N ILE A 367 -3.35 16.21 -11.09
CA ILE A 367 -3.37 17.49 -10.32
C ILE A 367 -2.62 17.39 -8.96
N THR A 368 -2.72 16.25 -8.29
CA THR A 368 -2.06 15.75 -7.09
C THR A 368 -1.52 14.35 -7.40
N ALA A 369 -0.44 13.94 -6.76
CA ALA A 369 0.18 12.66 -7.06
C ALA A 369 -0.46 11.51 -6.29
N GLY A 370 -0.70 10.40 -6.99
CA GLY A 370 -0.98 9.11 -6.41
C GLY A 370 0.20 8.16 -6.61
N SER A 371 0.09 6.95 -6.07
CA SER A 371 1.12 5.92 -6.26
C SER A 371 0.47 4.56 -6.30
N LEU A 372 1.03 3.67 -7.10
CA LEU A 372 0.60 2.28 -7.17
C LEU A 372 1.81 1.36 -7.12
N GLY A 373 1.60 0.13 -6.69
CA GLY A 373 2.66 -0.85 -6.65
C GLY A 373 2.18 -2.24 -6.30
N VAL A 374 3.11 -3.17 -6.32
CA VAL A 374 2.90 -4.52 -5.84
C VAL A 374 3.93 -4.90 -4.80
N LEU A 375 3.48 -5.72 -3.85
CA LEU A 375 4.30 -6.37 -2.85
C LEU A 375 4.24 -7.89 -3.09
N GLY A 376 5.42 -8.50 -3.24
CA GLY A 376 5.56 -9.93 -3.49
C GLY A 376 6.84 -10.48 -2.86
N PRO A 377 7.10 -11.79 -3.00
CA PRO A 377 8.37 -12.37 -2.58
C PRO A 377 9.54 -11.82 -3.41
N THR A 378 10.76 -11.90 -2.87
CA THR A 378 11.97 -11.56 -3.62
C THR A 378 12.13 -12.40 -4.89
N ARG A 379 11.62 -13.64 -4.87
CA ARG A 379 11.51 -14.52 -6.03
C ARG A 379 10.23 -14.24 -6.81
N MET A 380 10.27 -13.25 -7.70
CA MET A 380 9.16 -12.95 -8.62
C MET A 380 9.65 -12.61 -10.03
N ASP A 381 8.74 -12.66 -11.02
CA ASP A 381 9.01 -12.23 -12.39
C ASP A 381 9.04 -10.69 -12.48
N TYR A 382 10.17 -10.10 -12.10
CA TYR A 382 10.36 -8.65 -12.11
C TYR A 382 10.09 -8.02 -13.49
N ALA A 383 10.41 -8.71 -14.59
CA ALA A 383 10.20 -8.17 -15.93
C ALA A 383 8.70 -8.00 -16.20
N SER A 384 7.92 -9.06 -15.96
CA SER A 384 6.47 -9.01 -16.13
C SER A 384 5.81 -8.05 -15.13
N VAL A 385 6.25 -8.06 -13.87
CA VAL A 385 5.70 -7.17 -12.83
C VAL A 385 5.94 -5.70 -13.17
N LEU A 386 7.17 -5.32 -13.54
CA LEU A 386 7.50 -3.95 -13.96
C LEU A 386 6.66 -3.51 -15.17
N ALA A 387 6.50 -4.38 -16.17
CA ALA A 387 5.69 -4.08 -17.34
C ALA A 387 4.20 -3.87 -16.98
N THR A 388 3.65 -4.69 -16.09
CA THR A 388 2.26 -4.54 -15.64
C THR A 388 2.06 -3.29 -14.80
N VAL A 389 2.94 -3.02 -13.83
CA VAL A 389 2.88 -1.81 -12.99
C VAL A 389 2.90 -0.55 -13.86
N ARG A 390 3.80 -0.49 -14.85
CA ARG A 390 3.86 0.61 -15.82
C ARG A 390 2.58 0.75 -16.63
N ALA A 391 2.10 -0.34 -17.23
CA ALA A 391 0.89 -0.31 -18.05
C ALA A 391 -0.34 0.16 -17.26
N VAL A 392 -0.52 -0.33 -16.03
CA VAL A 392 -1.63 0.08 -15.16
C VAL A 392 -1.48 1.53 -14.72
N ALA A 393 -0.27 2.00 -14.39
CA ALA A 393 -0.04 3.39 -14.01
C ALA A 393 -0.32 4.37 -15.15
N ASP A 394 0.19 4.07 -16.35
CA ASP A 394 -0.03 4.89 -17.54
C ASP A 394 -1.51 4.98 -17.88
N GLN A 395 -2.23 3.84 -17.87
CA GLN A 395 -3.66 3.82 -18.17
C GLN A 395 -4.49 4.51 -17.08
N LEU A 396 -4.15 4.31 -15.81
CA LEU A 396 -4.83 4.99 -14.69
C LEU A 396 -4.65 6.50 -14.82
N GLN A 397 -3.45 6.97 -15.15
CA GLN A 397 -3.18 8.39 -15.37
C GLN A 397 -3.99 8.97 -16.53
N GLU A 398 -4.07 8.24 -17.66
CA GLU A 398 -4.87 8.64 -18.83
C GLU A 398 -6.35 8.78 -18.47
N THR A 399 -6.97 7.73 -17.90
CA THR A 399 -8.39 7.75 -17.53
C THR A 399 -8.71 8.80 -16.46
N LEU A 400 -7.80 9.04 -15.51
CA LEU A 400 -7.98 10.07 -14.50
C LEU A 400 -7.91 11.48 -15.11
N THR A 401 -7.00 11.70 -16.07
CA THR A 401 -6.86 12.99 -16.76
C THR A 401 -8.16 13.34 -17.49
N ASP A 402 -8.77 12.37 -18.17
CA ASP A 402 -10.06 12.53 -18.84
C ASP A 402 -11.21 12.85 -17.87
N LEU A 403 -11.15 12.37 -16.63
CA LEU A 403 -12.15 12.67 -15.60
C LEU A 403 -12.04 14.10 -15.03
N SER A 404 -10.88 14.73 -15.17
CA SER A 404 -10.62 16.08 -14.64
C SER A 404 -10.93 17.20 -15.63
N VAL A 405 -11.25 16.86 -16.87
CA VAL A 405 -11.69 17.78 -17.94
C VAL A 405 -13.22 17.89 -17.94
#